data_AF-A0A6A4NJJ8-F1
#
_entry.id   AF-A0A6A4NJJ8-F1
#
_cell.length_a   1.000
_cell.length_b   1.000
_cell.length_c   1.000
_cell.angle_alpha   90.00
_cell.angle_beta   90.00
_cell.angle_gamma   90.00
#
_symmetry.space_group_name_H-M   'P 1'
#
loop_
_entity.id
_entity.type
_entity.pdbx_description
1 polymer ?
#
loop_
_entity_poly.entity_id
_entity_poly.type
_entity_poly.pdbx_seq_one_letter_code
_entity_poly.pdbx_strand_id
1 'polypeptide(L)'
;MLDINLFREEKGHDPEIIRISQRSRFSSVQLVDEVINYDKQWRKRQFELENLKRDFNKINKDISKLKRGGEDASKLIGESEETKKLIAQKEVEVRETFTLLNSKLETIGNLVHHSVPISDDEANNKVVRSWGEKRVEPKLKNHVHLVELLGIADTKKGADVAGGRGFYLKGDGVRLNQALINFGLDFLEKRGFTLLHTPFFMRKDIMSKCAQLAQFDEELYKVTGEGDDKYLIATAEQPLCAYHIDDWIHPTQLPIRYAGYSSCFRKEAGSHGRDTLGIFRVHQFEKVEQFCLTSPNDNDSWDMHEEMLKNSEEFYQALNIPYQVVSIVSGALNDAAAKKYDLEAWFPSSQAYRELVSCSNCTDYQARRLEIRYGQKKSNDQMKQYVHLLNSTLTATERTICCILENNQKEDGVEIPEVLVPFMGGKTFLPFKNQPVKEAKGKKSRA
;
A
#
# COMPACT_ATOMS: atom_id res chain seq x y z
N MET A 1 8.55 -6.65 5.12
CA MET A 1 9.97 -6.91 5.34
C MET A 1 10.33 -8.29 4.80
N LEU A 2 11.57 -8.48 4.36
CA LEU A 2 12.06 -9.78 3.90
C LEU A 2 12.29 -10.76 5.06
N ASP A 3 12.32 -12.06 4.76
CA ASP A 3 12.72 -13.10 5.72
C ASP A 3 14.20 -12.95 6.08
N ILE A 4 14.52 -12.84 7.38
CA ILE A 4 15.90 -12.77 7.85
C ILE A 4 16.72 -14.01 7.47
N ASN A 5 16.09 -15.17 7.26
CA ASN A 5 16.79 -16.37 6.83
C ASN A 5 17.37 -16.24 5.42
N LEU A 6 16.77 -15.43 4.54
CA LEU A 6 17.32 -15.18 3.20
C LEU A 6 18.72 -14.54 3.24
N PHE A 7 19.08 -13.90 4.36
CA PHE A 7 20.39 -13.28 4.58
C PHE A 7 21.44 -14.26 5.14
N ARG A 8 21.06 -15.50 5.46
CA ARG A 8 21.92 -16.47 6.19
C ARG A 8 22.41 -17.59 5.28
N GLU A 9 23.64 -17.47 4.81
CA GLU A 9 24.32 -18.50 4.00
C GLU A 9 24.44 -19.83 4.74
N GLU A 10 24.69 -19.79 6.05
CA GLU A 10 24.81 -20.99 6.88
C GLU A 10 23.49 -21.78 7.05
N LYS A 11 22.37 -21.17 6.64
CA LYS A 11 21.05 -21.81 6.57
C LYS A 11 20.71 -22.32 5.17
N GLY A 12 21.65 -22.24 4.21
CA GLY A 12 21.49 -22.72 2.84
C GLY A 12 20.80 -21.71 1.90
N HIS A 13 20.70 -20.45 2.30
CA HIS A 13 20.16 -19.37 1.46
C HIS A 13 21.28 -18.60 0.74
N ASP A 14 20.90 -17.84 -0.29
CA ASP A 14 21.82 -17.01 -1.06
C ASP A 14 21.46 -15.52 -0.93
N PRO A 15 22.18 -14.74 -0.10
CA PRO A 15 21.96 -13.31 0.05
C PRO A 15 22.21 -12.51 -1.24
N GLU A 16 22.89 -13.10 -2.25
CA GLU A 16 23.12 -12.44 -3.52
C GLU A 16 21.84 -12.12 -4.26
N ILE A 17 20.78 -12.92 -4.08
CA ILE A 17 19.45 -12.65 -4.62
C ILE A 17 18.93 -11.30 -4.11
N ILE A 18 19.18 -10.98 -2.83
CA ILE A 18 18.81 -9.71 -2.21
C ILE A 18 19.67 -8.58 -2.77
N ARG A 19 20.98 -8.80 -2.94
CA ARG A 19 21.89 -7.82 -3.55
C ARG A 19 21.51 -7.49 -4.99
N ILE A 20 21.12 -8.49 -5.78
CA ILE A 20 20.60 -8.31 -7.14
C ILE A 20 19.34 -7.44 -7.10
N SER A 21 18.37 -7.77 -6.23
CA SER A 21 17.14 -6.99 -6.08
C SER A 21 17.42 -5.53 -5.67
N GLN A 22 18.34 -5.29 -4.73
CA GLN A 22 18.75 -3.93 -4.34
C GLN A 22 19.36 -3.16 -5.52
N ARG A 23 20.25 -3.78 -6.31
CA ARG A 23 20.81 -3.15 -7.52
C ARG A 23 19.73 -2.84 -8.54
N SER A 24 18.78 -3.74 -8.75
CA SER A 24 17.63 -3.51 -9.62
C SER A 24 16.79 -2.32 -9.15
N ARG A 25 16.60 -2.14 -7.84
CA ARG A 25 15.90 -0.99 -7.24
C ARG A 25 16.74 0.28 -7.15
N PHE A 26 17.95 0.31 -7.71
CA PHE A 26 18.90 1.45 -7.58
C PHE A 26 19.19 1.81 -6.11
N SER A 27 19.05 0.83 -5.22
CA SER A 27 19.18 0.98 -3.79
C SER A 27 20.53 0.45 -3.29
N SER A 28 20.94 0.90 -2.09
CA SER A 28 22.24 0.53 -1.53
C SER A 28 22.34 -0.98 -1.26
N VAL A 29 23.36 -1.61 -1.85
CA VAL A 29 23.70 -3.02 -1.60
C VAL A 29 24.37 -3.19 -0.23
N GLN A 30 25.04 -2.15 0.27
CA GLN A 30 25.71 -2.16 1.58
C GLN A 30 24.72 -2.46 2.72
N LEU A 31 23.44 -2.08 2.57
CA LEU A 31 22.39 -2.42 3.53
C LEU A 31 22.24 -3.93 3.76
N VAL A 32 22.48 -4.76 2.74
CA VAL A 32 22.43 -6.22 2.87
C VAL A 32 23.53 -6.71 3.81
N ASP A 33 24.75 -6.19 3.66
CA ASP A 33 25.89 -6.57 4.49
C ASP A 33 25.76 -6.01 5.92
N GLU A 34 25.18 -4.82 6.09
CA GLU A 34 24.82 -4.28 7.40
C GLU A 34 23.85 -5.20 8.14
N VAL A 35 22.77 -5.64 7.47
CA VAL A 35 21.78 -6.58 8.05
C VAL A 35 22.44 -7.91 8.44
N ILE A 36 23.28 -8.47 7.57
CA ILE A 36 24.03 -9.71 7.86
C ILE A 36 24.91 -9.53 9.11
N ASN A 37 25.61 -8.40 9.22
CA ASN A 37 26.46 -8.12 10.36
C ASN A 37 25.68 -7.93 11.66
N TYR A 38 24.57 -7.17 11.63
CA TYR A 38 23.71 -7.00 12.81
C TYR A 38 23.03 -8.31 13.22
N ASP A 39 22.64 -9.17 12.28
CA ASP A 39 22.11 -10.50 12.57
C ASP A 39 23.15 -11.39 13.26
N LYS A 40 24.39 -11.40 12.78
CA LYS A 40 25.50 -12.13 13.42
C LYS A 40 25.75 -11.64 14.85
N GLN A 41 25.78 -10.32 15.06
CA GLN A 41 25.94 -9.72 16.39
C GLN A 41 24.77 -10.07 17.31
N TRP A 42 23.53 -9.97 16.81
CA TRP A 42 22.34 -10.30 17.58
C TRP A 42 22.34 -11.77 18.02
N ARG A 43 22.62 -12.70 17.10
CA ARG A 43 22.70 -14.14 17.43
C ARG A 43 23.82 -14.45 18.40
N LYS A 44 24.99 -13.82 18.27
CA LYS A 44 26.10 -13.97 19.22
C LYS A 44 25.69 -13.50 20.61
N ARG A 45 25.10 -12.31 20.73
CA ARG A 45 24.60 -11.76 22.00
C ARG A 45 23.49 -12.64 22.60
N GLN A 46 22.59 -13.16 21.77
CA GLN A 46 21.55 -14.09 22.20
C GLN A 46 22.15 -15.38 22.77
N PHE A 47 23.14 -15.97 22.09
CA PHE A 47 23.83 -17.16 22.56
C PHE A 47 24.56 -16.93 23.90
N GLU A 48 25.24 -15.79 24.03
CA GLU A 48 25.89 -15.37 25.29
C GLU A 48 24.86 -15.21 26.43
N LEU A 49 23.69 -14.61 26.16
CA LEU A 49 22.60 -14.48 27.11
C LEU A 49 22.05 -15.85 27.56
N GLU A 50 21.84 -16.78 26.63
CA GLU A 50 21.37 -18.14 26.96
C GLU A 50 22.40 -18.90 27.82
N ASN A 51 23.70 -18.74 27.55
CA ASN A 51 24.75 -19.33 28.39
C ASN A 51 24.73 -18.73 29.81
N LEU A 52 24.62 -17.41 29.94
CA LEU A 52 24.51 -16.76 31.25
C LEU A 52 23.28 -17.25 32.03
N LYS A 53 22.13 -17.40 31.37
CA LYS A 53 20.90 -17.95 31.97
C LYS A 53 21.08 -19.40 32.42
N ARG A 54 21.75 -20.22 31.62
CA ARG A 54 22.09 -21.61 31.96
C ARG A 54 22.99 -21.67 33.19
N ASP A 55 24.03 -20.83 33.23
CA ASP A 55 25.01 -20.80 34.31
C ASP A 55 24.37 -20.27 35.61
N PHE A 56 23.55 -19.23 35.54
CA PHE A 56 22.72 -18.75 36.65
C PHE A 56 21.82 -19.84 37.24
N ASN A 57 21.15 -20.62 36.38
CA ASN A 57 20.32 -21.73 36.83
C ASN A 57 21.14 -22.85 37.49
N LYS A 58 22.38 -23.07 37.04
CA LYS A 58 23.30 -24.04 37.66
C LYS A 58 23.75 -23.54 39.05
N ILE A 59 24.19 -22.28 39.15
CA ILE A 59 24.60 -21.66 40.43
C ILE A 59 23.47 -21.74 41.44
N ASN A 60 22.22 -21.41 41.06
CA ASN A 60 21.07 -21.48 41.96
C ASN A 60 20.74 -22.91 42.43
N LYS A 61 20.93 -23.92 41.56
CA LYS A 61 20.80 -25.33 41.96
C LYS A 61 21.86 -25.71 42.99
N ASP A 62 23.09 -25.25 42.83
CA ASP A 62 24.20 -25.55 43.73
C ASP A 62 24.08 -24.80 45.07
N ILE A 63 23.63 -23.54 45.08
CA ILE A 63 23.24 -22.81 46.30
C ILE A 63 22.18 -23.59 47.08
N SER A 64 21.15 -24.09 46.38
CA SER A 64 20.06 -24.84 46.99
C SER A 64 20.51 -26.18 47.59
N LYS A 65 21.59 -26.78 47.07
CA LYS A 65 22.20 -28.00 47.63
C LYS A 65 23.01 -27.68 48.88
N LEU A 66 23.89 -26.68 48.83
CA LEU A 66 24.72 -26.28 49.98
C LEU A 66 23.85 -25.85 51.18
N LYS A 67 22.82 -25.03 50.95
CA LYS A 67 21.88 -24.63 52.01
C LYS A 67 21.13 -25.81 52.63
N ARG A 68 20.83 -26.86 51.86
CA ARG A 68 20.22 -28.10 52.38
C ARG A 68 21.22 -28.95 53.18
N GLY A 69 22.50 -28.92 52.80
CA GLY A 69 23.59 -29.57 53.53
C GLY A 69 24.06 -28.82 54.79
N GLY A 70 23.56 -27.60 55.04
CA GLY A 70 24.01 -26.75 56.15
C GLY A 70 25.37 -26.09 55.91
N GLU A 71 25.84 -26.06 54.66
CA GLU A 71 27.13 -25.50 54.26
C GLU A 71 27.03 -24.00 53.89
N ASP A 72 28.16 -23.29 53.96
CA ASP A 72 28.23 -21.87 53.58
C ASP A 72 28.10 -21.68 52.06
N ALA A 73 27.07 -20.94 51.64
CA ALA A 73 26.79 -20.62 50.24
C ALA A 73 27.09 -19.16 49.88
N SER A 74 27.68 -18.36 50.80
CA SER A 74 27.84 -16.91 50.65
C SER A 74 28.57 -16.51 49.36
N LYS A 75 29.61 -17.26 48.98
CA LYS A 75 30.36 -17.03 47.73
C LYS A 75 29.48 -17.23 46.49
N LEU A 76 28.75 -18.35 46.41
CA LEU A 76 27.87 -18.64 45.26
C LEU A 76 26.68 -17.67 45.21
N ILE A 77 26.19 -17.20 46.36
CA ILE A 77 25.17 -16.15 46.40
C ILE A 77 25.69 -14.87 45.76
N GLY A 78 26.92 -14.45 46.07
CA GLY A 78 27.58 -13.32 45.42
C GLY A 78 27.74 -13.50 43.90
N GLU A 79 28.24 -14.66 43.46
CA GLU A 79 28.37 -15.00 42.03
C GLU A 79 27.00 -15.03 41.31
N SER A 80 25.95 -15.48 41.98
CA SER A 80 24.58 -15.46 41.46
C SER A 80 24.04 -14.05 41.28
N GLU A 81 24.30 -13.14 42.24
CA GLU A 81 23.89 -11.74 42.15
C GLU A 81 24.63 -11.00 41.03
N GLU A 82 25.93 -11.26 40.86
CA GLU A 82 26.73 -10.73 39.76
C GLU A 82 26.24 -11.24 38.40
N THR A 83 26.01 -12.56 38.28
CA THR A 83 25.48 -13.18 37.06
C THR A 83 24.11 -12.59 36.70
N LYS A 84 23.26 -12.31 37.70
CA LYS A 84 21.94 -11.67 37.48
C LYS A 84 22.08 -10.26 36.89
N LYS A 85 23.06 -9.47 37.35
CA LYS A 85 23.36 -8.14 36.78
C LYS A 85 23.85 -8.25 35.32
N LEU A 86 24.74 -9.19 35.05
CA LEU A 86 25.23 -9.47 33.69
C LEU A 86 24.10 -9.90 32.74
N ILE A 87 23.17 -10.75 33.20
CA ILE A 87 21.96 -11.12 32.44
C ILE A 87 21.15 -9.88 32.09
N ALA A 88 20.84 -9.02 33.06
CA ALA A 88 20.04 -7.81 32.83
C ALA A 88 20.70 -6.86 31.82
N GLN A 89 22.02 -6.65 31.92
CA GLN A 89 22.77 -5.88 30.94
C GLN A 89 22.72 -6.52 29.55
N LYS A 90 22.91 -7.84 29.47
CA LYS A 90 22.92 -8.56 28.20
C LYS A 90 21.56 -8.59 27.52
N GLU A 91 20.46 -8.62 28.29
CA GLU A 91 19.10 -8.49 27.78
C GLU A 91 18.85 -7.13 27.12
N VAL A 92 19.44 -6.05 27.63
CA VAL A 92 19.39 -4.73 26.99
C VAL A 92 20.16 -4.75 25.67
N GLU A 93 21.41 -5.25 25.67
CA GLU A 93 22.22 -5.34 24.44
C GLU A 93 21.52 -6.15 23.34
N VAL A 94 20.92 -7.30 23.70
CA VAL A 94 20.15 -8.14 22.76
C VAL A 94 18.99 -7.35 22.17
N ARG A 95 18.22 -6.63 23.00
CA ARG A 95 17.05 -5.86 22.57
C ARG A 95 17.43 -4.69 21.66
N GLU A 96 18.48 -3.95 22.00
CA GLU A 96 18.98 -2.83 21.20
C GLU A 96 19.50 -3.33 19.84
N THR A 97 20.26 -4.42 19.83
CA THR A 97 20.77 -5.01 18.57
C THR A 97 19.63 -5.51 17.70
N PHE A 98 18.60 -6.13 18.30
CA PHE A 98 17.42 -6.59 17.57
C PHE A 98 16.63 -5.43 16.97
N THR A 99 16.47 -4.34 17.73
CA THR A 99 15.79 -3.12 17.25
C THR A 99 16.54 -2.51 16.07
N LEU A 100 17.87 -2.42 16.16
CA LEU A 100 18.71 -1.90 15.09
C LEU A 100 18.66 -2.82 13.85
N LEU A 101 18.78 -4.13 14.04
CA LEU A 101 18.63 -5.13 12.98
C LEU A 101 17.30 -4.95 12.23
N ASN A 102 16.17 -4.89 12.95
CA ASN A 102 14.86 -4.73 12.34
C ASN A 102 14.73 -3.39 11.62
N SER A 103 15.22 -2.29 12.20
CA SER A 103 15.18 -0.97 11.55
C SER A 103 15.89 -0.96 10.19
N LYS A 104 16.96 -1.76 10.04
CA LYS A 104 17.71 -1.91 8.78
C LYS A 104 17.03 -2.90 7.82
N LEU A 105 16.49 -3.98 8.35
CA LEU A 105 15.74 -4.97 7.58
C LEU A 105 14.47 -4.36 6.97
N GLU A 106 13.81 -3.46 7.69
CA GLU A 106 12.60 -2.77 7.24
C GLU A 106 12.84 -1.80 6.08
N THR A 107 14.08 -1.33 5.86
CA THR A 107 14.42 -0.45 4.73
C THR A 107 14.82 -1.21 3.47
N ILE A 108 14.83 -2.55 3.51
CA ILE A 108 15.10 -3.37 2.32
C ILE A 108 13.77 -3.71 1.68
N GLY A 109 13.60 -3.29 0.43
CA GLY A 109 12.42 -3.58 -0.38
C GLY A 109 12.27 -5.07 -0.69
N ASN A 110 11.07 -5.43 -1.12
CA ASN A 110 10.72 -6.78 -1.52
C ASN A 110 11.58 -7.24 -2.72
N LEU A 111 11.68 -8.54 -2.93
CA LEU A 111 12.40 -9.09 -4.08
C LEU A 111 11.70 -8.69 -5.37
N VAL A 112 12.44 -8.04 -6.27
CA VAL A 112 11.93 -7.64 -7.58
C VAL A 112 11.69 -8.88 -8.44
N HIS A 113 10.48 -9.01 -8.96
CA HIS A 113 10.14 -10.12 -9.87
C HIS A 113 10.95 -10.02 -11.17
N HIS A 114 11.42 -11.15 -11.69
CA HIS A 114 12.33 -11.20 -12.86
C HIS A 114 11.76 -10.54 -14.13
N SER A 115 10.44 -10.41 -14.25
CA SER A 115 9.77 -9.76 -15.39
C SER A 115 9.72 -8.24 -15.32
N VAL A 116 10.13 -7.62 -14.20
CA VAL A 116 10.07 -6.17 -13.99
C VAL A 116 11.13 -5.48 -14.86
N PRO A 117 10.79 -4.41 -15.61
CA PRO A 117 11.77 -3.66 -16.38
C PRO A 117 12.75 -2.94 -15.45
N ILE A 118 14.05 -3.09 -15.71
CA ILE A 118 15.10 -2.49 -14.88
C ILE A 118 15.40 -1.07 -15.36
N SER A 119 14.96 -0.07 -14.60
CA SER A 119 15.16 1.37 -14.86
C SER A 119 14.81 2.18 -13.61
N ASP A 120 15.45 3.33 -13.45
CA ASP A 120 15.17 4.32 -12.38
C ASP A 120 14.28 5.48 -12.89
N ASP A 121 13.88 5.41 -14.16
CA ASP A 121 13.05 6.41 -14.82
C ASP A 121 11.72 5.80 -15.24
N GLU A 122 10.61 6.35 -14.73
CA GLU A 122 9.24 5.97 -15.06
C GLU A 122 8.90 6.18 -16.54
N ALA A 123 9.64 7.04 -17.26
CA ALA A 123 9.49 7.16 -18.72
C ALA A 123 9.82 5.85 -19.46
N ASN A 124 10.56 4.93 -18.81
CA ASN A 124 10.87 3.60 -19.32
C ASN A 124 9.88 2.52 -18.84
N ASN A 125 8.76 2.90 -18.22
CA ASN A 125 7.67 1.97 -17.93
C ASN A 125 7.26 1.24 -19.21
N LYS A 126 7.16 -0.09 -19.12
CA LYS A 126 6.91 -0.93 -20.29
C LYS A 126 5.41 -1.03 -20.54
N VAL A 127 4.92 -0.53 -21.67
CA VAL A 127 3.54 -0.78 -22.11
C VAL A 127 3.36 -2.28 -22.39
N VAL A 128 2.40 -2.90 -21.71
CA VAL A 128 2.10 -4.34 -21.80
C VAL A 128 0.86 -4.59 -22.64
N ARG A 129 -0.17 -3.76 -22.48
CA ARG A 129 -1.45 -3.84 -23.20
C ARG A 129 -2.01 -2.44 -23.45
N SER A 130 -2.90 -2.32 -24.43
CA SER A 130 -3.68 -1.12 -24.68
C SER A 130 -5.08 -1.51 -25.16
N TRP A 131 -6.07 -0.69 -24.82
CA TRP A 131 -7.47 -0.95 -25.17
C TRP A 131 -8.21 0.36 -25.47
N GLY A 132 -9.19 0.28 -26.38
CA GLY A 132 -10.08 1.38 -26.74
C GLY A 132 -9.51 2.33 -27.80
N GLU A 133 -10.39 3.14 -28.38
CA GLU A 133 -10.03 4.15 -29.37
C GLU A 133 -9.84 5.52 -28.69
N LYS A 134 -8.64 6.11 -28.83
CA LYS A 134 -8.33 7.41 -28.25
C LYS A 134 -9.05 8.54 -28.99
N ARG A 135 -9.73 9.42 -28.25
CA ARG A 135 -10.16 10.72 -28.76
C ARG A 135 -8.96 11.65 -28.95
N VAL A 136 -8.80 12.21 -30.14
CA VAL A 136 -7.63 13.03 -30.51
C VAL A 136 -8.03 14.36 -31.18
N GLU A 137 -9.32 14.61 -31.32
CA GLU A 137 -9.82 15.85 -31.89
C GLU A 137 -9.39 17.07 -31.07
N PRO A 138 -9.07 18.20 -31.73
CA PRO A 138 -8.57 19.38 -31.04
C PRO A 138 -9.69 20.11 -30.27
N LYS A 139 -9.30 20.94 -29.30
CA LYS A 139 -10.20 21.83 -28.52
C LYS A 139 -11.19 21.13 -27.59
N LEU A 140 -10.92 19.87 -27.22
CA LEU A 140 -11.65 19.22 -26.13
C LEU A 140 -11.39 19.92 -24.80
N LYS A 141 -12.45 20.12 -24.02
CA LYS A 141 -12.37 20.75 -22.70
C LYS A 141 -11.73 19.77 -21.73
N ASN A 142 -10.84 20.27 -20.87
CA ASN A 142 -10.30 19.45 -19.78
C ASN A 142 -11.36 19.25 -18.68
N HIS A 143 -11.14 18.28 -17.80
CA HIS A 143 -12.07 17.97 -16.71
C HIS A 143 -12.30 19.17 -15.78
N VAL A 144 -11.32 20.05 -15.58
CA VAL A 144 -11.45 21.25 -14.72
C VAL A 144 -12.56 22.16 -15.24
N HIS A 145 -12.54 22.47 -16.54
CA HIS A 145 -13.57 23.28 -17.19
C HIS A 145 -14.92 22.55 -17.23
N LEU A 146 -14.92 21.24 -17.48
CA LEU A 146 -16.16 20.45 -17.53
C LEU A 146 -16.86 20.39 -16.17
N VAL A 147 -16.10 20.23 -15.07
CA VAL A 147 -16.61 20.29 -13.70
C VAL A 147 -17.34 21.61 -13.43
N GLU A 148 -16.75 22.73 -13.86
CA GLU A 148 -17.35 24.06 -13.72
C GLU A 148 -18.61 24.22 -14.58
N LEU A 149 -18.54 23.86 -15.87
CA LEU A 149 -19.68 23.97 -16.80
C LEU A 149 -20.89 23.15 -16.34
N LEU A 150 -20.66 21.96 -15.80
CA LEU A 150 -21.71 21.08 -15.27
C LEU A 150 -22.19 21.50 -13.88
N GLY A 151 -21.41 22.32 -13.16
CA GLY A 151 -21.70 22.73 -11.79
C GLY A 151 -21.69 21.58 -10.78
N ILE A 152 -20.91 20.52 -11.05
CA ILE A 152 -20.89 19.26 -10.28
C ILE A 152 -19.88 19.27 -9.13
N ALA A 153 -18.95 20.22 -9.09
CA ALA A 153 -18.11 20.46 -7.94
C ALA A 153 -17.84 21.96 -7.72
N ASP A 154 -17.42 22.30 -6.50
CA ASP A 154 -17.06 23.65 -6.09
C ASP A 154 -15.71 23.64 -5.37
N THR A 155 -14.63 23.79 -6.14
CA THR A 155 -13.26 23.81 -5.64
C THR A 155 -12.91 25.13 -4.95
N LYS A 156 -13.58 26.22 -5.33
CA LYS A 156 -13.40 27.53 -4.68
C LYS A 156 -13.96 27.51 -3.25
N LYS A 157 -15.21 27.09 -3.09
CA LYS A 157 -15.82 26.96 -1.76
C LYS A 157 -15.17 25.86 -0.92
N GLY A 158 -14.70 24.79 -1.56
CA GLY A 158 -13.89 23.79 -0.88
C GLY A 158 -12.58 24.36 -0.35
N ALA A 159 -11.88 25.17 -1.15
CA ALA A 159 -10.64 25.80 -0.73
C ALA A 159 -10.83 26.83 0.40
N ASP A 160 -11.93 27.58 0.38
CA ASP A 160 -12.30 28.52 1.45
C ASP A 160 -12.47 27.80 2.81
N VAL A 161 -12.86 26.51 2.82
CA VAL A 161 -13.17 25.74 4.03
C VAL A 161 -12.03 24.82 4.48
N ALA A 162 -11.43 24.07 3.55
CA ALA A 162 -10.47 23.01 3.85
C ALA A 162 -9.02 23.35 3.43
N GLY A 163 -8.79 24.53 2.85
CA GLY A 163 -7.51 24.91 2.26
C GLY A 163 -7.28 24.34 0.86
N GLY A 164 -6.05 24.43 0.35
CA GLY A 164 -5.69 23.98 -0.99
C GLY A 164 -6.18 22.55 -1.28
N ARG A 165 -6.62 22.30 -2.53
CA ARG A 165 -7.21 21.01 -2.97
C ARG A 165 -8.53 20.61 -2.29
N GLY A 166 -9.11 21.45 -1.43
CA GLY A 166 -10.46 21.26 -0.92
C GLY A 166 -11.53 21.43 -2.02
N PHE A 167 -12.58 20.61 -1.99
CA PHE A 167 -13.70 20.70 -2.92
C PHE A 167 -15.01 20.24 -2.28
N TYR A 168 -16.13 20.72 -2.81
CA TYR A 168 -17.45 20.11 -2.60
C TYR A 168 -17.89 19.42 -3.88
N LEU A 169 -18.45 18.22 -3.82
CA LEU A 169 -19.30 17.69 -4.90
C LEU A 169 -20.73 18.22 -4.73
N LYS A 170 -21.43 18.48 -5.84
CA LYS A 170 -22.80 19.01 -5.86
C LYS A 170 -23.68 18.26 -6.86
N GLY A 171 -24.95 18.07 -6.51
CA GLY A 171 -25.98 17.53 -7.41
C GLY A 171 -25.51 16.25 -8.12
N ASP A 172 -25.44 16.30 -9.45
CA ASP A 172 -25.05 15.17 -10.29
C ASP A 172 -23.60 14.71 -10.05
N GLY A 173 -22.71 15.55 -9.52
CA GLY A 173 -21.37 15.15 -9.11
C GLY A 173 -21.37 14.19 -7.93
N VAL A 174 -22.21 14.46 -6.93
CA VAL A 174 -22.42 13.53 -5.80
C VAL A 174 -23.02 12.23 -6.31
N ARG A 175 -24.01 12.31 -7.21
CA ARG A 175 -24.66 11.12 -7.75
C ARG A 175 -23.70 10.27 -8.58
N LEU A 176 -22.85 10.89 -9.42
CA LEU A 176 -21.87 10.18 -10.23
C LEU A 176 -20.79 9.51 -9.36
N ASN A 177 -20.35 10.18 -8.29
CA ASN A 177 -19.44 9.59 -7.31
C ASN A 177 -20.06 8.33 -6.68
N GLN A 178 -21.29 8.44 -6.19
CA GLN A 178 -22.03 7.30 -5.63
C GLN A 178 -22.30 6.20 -6.67
N ALA A 179 -22.52 6.56 -7.93
CA ALA A 179 -22.72 5.59 -9.00
C ALA A 179 -21.46 4.76 -9.26
N LEU A 180 -20.28 5.38 -9.27
CA LEU A 180 -19.01 4.68 -9.40
C LEU A 180 -18.72 3.75 -8.23
N ILE A 181 -18.98 4.20 -6.99
CA ILE A 181 -18.81 3.37 -5.79
C ILE A 181 -19.69 2.12 -5.88
N ASN A 182 -21.00 2.32 -6.10
CA ASN A 182 -21.95 1.21 -6.13
C ASN A 182 -21.71 0.27 -7.32
N PHE A 183 -21.43 0.81 -8.51
CA PHE A 183 -21.07 -0.02 -9.66
C PHE A 183 -19.80 -0.83 -9.38
N GLY A 184 -18.76 -0.23 -8.78
CA GLY A 184 -17.52 -0.91 -8.42
C GLY A 184 -17.72 -2.04 -7.41
N LEU A 185 -18.51 -1.81 -6.37
CA LEU A 185 -18.82 -2.83 -5.37
C LEU A 185 -19.65 -3.98 -5.98
N ASP A 186 -20.73 -3.67 -6.70
CA ASP A 186 -21.53 -4.67 -7.42
C ASP A 186 -20.70 -5.48 -8.42
N PHE A 187 -19.74 -4.84 -9.09
CA PHE A 187 -18.86 -5.47 -10.07
C PHE A 187 -17.94 -6.50 -9.44
N LEU A 188 -17.39 -6.22 -8.25
CA LEU A 188 -16.51 -7.14 -7.52
C LEU A 188 -17.30 -8.21 -6.74
N GLU A 189 -18.45 -7.88 -6.17
CA GLU A 189 -19.31 -8.85 -5.49
C GLU A 189 -19.71 -9.99 -6.42
N LYS A 190 -20.10 -9.67 -7.66
CA LYS A 190 -20.39 -10.66 -8.73
C LYS A 190 -19.19 -11.54 -9.10
N ARG A 191 -17.97 -11.16 -8.70
CA ARG A 191 -16.72 -11.89 -8.89
C ARG A 191 -16.23 -12.58 -7.61
N GLY A 192 -17.11 -12.71 -6.61
CA GLY A 192 -16.83 -13.44 -5.37
C GLY A 192 -16.00 -12.67 -4.36
N PHE A 193 -15.89 -11.35 -4.49
CA PHE A 193 -15.27 -10.51 -3.46
C PHE A 193 -16.27 -10.21 -2.35
N THR A 194 -15.82 -10.29 -1.11
CA THR A 194 -16.61 -9.87 0.05
C THR A 194 -16.52 -8.36 0.19
N LEU A 195 -17.66 -7.67 0.20
CA LEU A 195 -17.71 -6.22 0.39
C LEU A 195 -17.29 -5.86 1.83
N LEU A 196 -16.37 -4.89 1.97
CA LEU A 196 -15.88 -4.46 3.28
C LEU A 196 -15.82 -2.93 3.37
N HIS A 197 -16.47 -2.36 4.38
CA HIS A 197 -16.28 -0.97 4.77
C HIS A 197 -15.27 -0.90 5.91
N THR A 198 -14.17 -0.17 5.70
CA THR A 198 -13.04 -0.15 6.63
C THR A 198 -13.11 1.02 7.62
N PRO A 199 -12.50 0.90 8.82
CA PRO A 199 -12.27 2.07 9.67
C PRO A 199 -11.32 3.06 8.99
N PHE A 200 -11.65 4.36 9.02
CA PHE A 200 -10.82 5.39 8.38
C PHE A 200 -9.65 5.86 9.23
N PHE A 201 -9.51 5.34 10.45
CA PHE A 201 -8.43 5.65 11.36
C PHE A 201 -7.77 4.36 11.84
N MET A 202 -6.44 4.34 11.87
CA MET A 202 -5.66 3.25 12.45
C MET A 202 -4.79 3.76 13.58
N ARG A 203 -4.63 2.95 14.64
CA ARG A 203 -3.66 3.26 15.70
C ARG A 203 -2.25 3.28 15.13
N LYS A 204 -1.38 4.12 15.71
CA LYS A 204 0.02 4.27 15.27
C LYS A 204 0.79 2.94 15.19
N ASP A 205 0.62 2.07 16.19
CA ASP A 205 1.29 0.77 16.31
C ASP A 205 0.86 -0.24 15.23
N ILE A 206 -0.38 -0.10 14.72
CA ILE A 206 -0.90 -0.94 13.64
C ILE A 206 -0.54 -0.33 12.28
N MET A 207 -0.73 0.98 12.10
CA MET A 207 -0.37 1.68 10.88
C MET A 207 1.12 1.49 10.54
N SER A 208 2.00 1.52 11.54
CA SER A 208 3.43 1.32 11.32
C SER A 208 3.77 -0.05 10.75
N LYS A 209 2.91 -1.07 10.91
CA LYS A 209 3.12 -2.41 10.31
C LYS A 209 2.70 -2.49 8.84
N CYS A 210 1.81 -1.60 8.39
CA CYS A 210 1.27 -1.59 7.02
C CYS A 210 1.92 -0.53 6.13
N ALA A 211 2.27 0.63 6.71
CA ALA A 211 2.83 1.77 6.00
C ALA A 211 4.36 1.83 6.10
N GLN A 212 4.98 2.38 5.05
CA GLN A 212 6.39 2.72 5.02
C GLN A 212 6.66 3.99 5.82
N LEU A 213 7.89 4.16 6.30
CA LEU A 213 8.26 5.31 7.14
C LEU A 213 8.02 6.65 6.42
N ALA A 214 8.42 6.75 5.15
CA ALA A 214 8.22 7.96 4.34
C ALA A 214 6.73 8.36 4.21
N GLN A 215 5.81 7.39 4.21
CA GLN A 215 4.37 7.66 4.12
C GLN A 215 3.85 8.42 5.35
N PHE A 216 4.46 8.24 6.54
CA PHE A 216 4.08 9.03 7.72
C PHE A 216 4.33 10.52 7.52
N ASP A 217 5.41 10.88 6.83
CA ASP A 217 5.79 12.27 6.61
C ASP A 217 5.10 12.87 5.38
N GLU A 218 4.88 12.06 4.34
CA GLU A 218 4.43 12.55 3.03
C GLU A 218 2.92 12.38 2.77
N GLU A 219 2.31 11.32 3.30
CA GLU A 219 0.94 10.91 2.93
C GLU A 219 -0.05 10.98 4.09
N LEU A 220 0.31 10.48 5.27
CA LEU A 220 -0.65 10.23 6.36
C LEU A 220 -0.97 11.46 7.21
N TYR A 221 -2.25 11.80 7.34
CA TYR A 221 -2.72 12.75 8.34
C TYR A 221 -2.78 12.11 9.73
N LYS A 222 -2.18 12.78 10.72
CA LYS A 222 -2.25 12.37 12.12
C LYS A 222 -3.52 12.92 12.78
N VAL A 223 -4.18 12.09 13.57
CA VAL A 223 -5.34 12.45 14.40
C VAL A 223 -4.95 12.35 15.86
N THR A 224 -5.07 13.46 16.57
CA THR A 224 -4.74 13.60 18.00
C THR A 224 -5.97 14.06 18.79
N GLY A 225 -5.96 13.84 20.10
CA GLY A 225 -7.07 14.16 21.00
C GLY A 225 -6.85 13.51 22.37
N GLU A 226 -7.93 13.19 23.08
CA GLU A 226 -7.86 12.32 24.25
C GLU A 226 -7.69 10.85 23.83
N GLY A 227 -6.67 10.18 24.37
CA GLY A 227 -6.33 8.79 24.06
C GLY A 227 -5.21 8.64 23.01
N ASP A 228 -5.09 7.45 22.45
CA ASP A 228 -3.97 7.10 21.57
C ASP A 228 -4.01 7.83 20.22
N ASP A 229 -2.82 8.25 19.77
CA ASP A 229 -2.55 8.78 18.43
C ASP A 229 -3.04 7.81 17.34
N LYS A 230 -3.77 8.35 16.37
CA LYS A 230 -4.24 7.61 15.19
C LYS A 230 -3.80 8.31 13.92
N TYR A 231 -3.92 7.62 12.80
CA TYR A 231 -3.69 8.16 11.47
C TYR A 231 -4.89 7.88 10.59
N LEU A 232 -5.29 8.87 9.80
CA LEU A 232 -6.24 8.68 8.72
C LEU A 232 -5.61 7.76 7.65
N ILE A 233 -6.41 6.88 7.08
CA ILE A 233 -5.94 5.93 6.05
C ILE A 233 -5.74 6.65 4.71
N ALA A 234 -4.67 6.30 3.98
CA ALA A 234 -4.42 6.75 2.61
C ALA A 234 -5.07 5.86 1.54
N THR A 235 -5.55 4.69 1.97
CA THR A 235 -6.17 3.64 1.15
C THR A 235 -6.83 2.59 2.05
N ALA A 236 -7.94 1.97 1.60
CA ALA A 236 -8.56 0.83 2.27
C ALA A 236 -7.59 -0.37 2.42
N GLU A 237 -6.55 -0.46 1.60
CA GLU A 237 -5.48 -1.48 1.72
C GLU A 237 -4.89 -1.51 3.14
N GLN A 238 -4.61 -0.36 3.76
CA GLN A 238 -3.95 -0.30 5.07
C GLN A 238 -4.75 -1.03 6.17
N PRO A 239 -6.04 -0.73 6.40
CA PRO A 239 -6.83 -1.47 7.36
C PRO A 239 -7.15 -2.91 6.90
N LEU A 240 -7.25 -3.18 5.59
CA LEU A 240 -7.45 -4.54 5.07
C LEU A 240 -6.25 -5.45 5.32
N CYS A 241 -5.03 -4.94 5.15
CA CYS A 241 -3.80 -5.64 5.55
C CYS A 241 -3.86 -6.02 7.03
N ALA A 242 -4.26 -5.08 7.90
CA ALA A 242 -4.30 -5.29 9.34
C ALA A 242 -5.50 -6.12 9.82
N TYR A 243 -6.49 -6.39 8.98
CA TYR A 243 -7.71 -7.11 9.36
C TYR A 243 -7.42 -8.54 9.84
N HIS A 244 -6.37 -9.16 9.29
CA HIS A 244 -5.90 -10.52 9.62
C HIS A 244 -4.63 -10.53 10.47
N ILE A 245 -4.35 -9.46 11.22
CA ILE A 245 -3.13 -9.39 12.04
C ILE A 245 -3.06 -10.59 13.01
N ASP A 246 -1.88 -11.21 13.07
CA ASP A 246 -1.59 -12.41 13.87
C ASP A 246 -2.39 -13.68 13.54
N ASP A 247 -3.26 -13.66 12.52
CA ASP A 247 -4.06 -14.82 12.11
C ASP A 247 -3.19 -15.96 11.55
N TRP A 248 -3.78 -17.16 11.59
CA TRP A 248 -3.26 -18.32 10.89
C TRP A 248 -4.29 -18.80 9.88
N ILE A 249 -4.03 -18.53 8.59
CA ILE A 249 -4.96 -18.77 7.50
C ILE A 249 -4.82 -20.21 7.00
N HIS A 250 -5.92 -20.96 7.06
CA HIS A 250 -5.95 -22.34 6.60
C HIS A 250 -6.00 -22.39 5.06
N PRO A 251 -5.32 -23.35 4.39
CA PRO A 251 -5.33 -23.42 2.92
C PRO A 251 -6.73 -23.47 2.30
N THR A 252 -7.70 -24.10 2.97
CA THR A 252 -9.10 -24.20 2.48
C THR A 252 -9.88 -22.89 2.56
N GLN A 253 -9.34 -21.83 3.17
CA GLN A 253 -9.95 -20.50 3.20
C GLN A 253 -9.49 -19.63 2.03
N LEU A 254 -8.42 -20.04 1.33
CA LEU A 254 -7.79 -19.26 0.29
C LEU A 254 -8.37 -19.61 -1.11
N PRO A 255 -8.43 -18.64 -2.03
CA PRO A 255 -8.10 -17.22 -1.83
C PRO A 255 -9.19 -16.47 -1.06
N ILE A 256 -8.78 -15.57 -0.16
CA ILE A 256 -9.71 -14.59 0.48
C ILE A 256 -9.68 -13.32 -0.34
N ARG A 257 -10.85 -12.78 -0.68
CA ARG A 257 -11.03 -11.66 -1.62
C ARG A 257 -11.91 -10.59 -0.99
N TYR A 258 -11.42 -9.37 -0.87
CA TYR A 258 -12.14 -8.22 -0.31
C TYR A 258 -12.29 -7.09 -1.32
N ALA A 259 -13.50 -6.56 -1.44
CA ALA A 259 -13.81 -5.30 -2.11
C ALA A 259 -13.94 -4.21 -1.05
N GLY A 260 -12.83 -3.54 -0.76
CA GLY A 260 -12.74 -2.48 0.23
C GLY A 260 -13.28 -1.15 -0.27
N TYR A 261 -14.22 -0.55 0.45
CA TYR A 261 -14.64 0.83 0.22
C TYR A 261 -14.22 1.74 1.37
N SER A 262 -13.60 2.87 1.03
CA SER A 262 -13.31 3.93 1.99
C SER A 262 -13.11 5.30 1.34
N SER A 263 -13.30 6.34 2.14
CA SER A 263 -12.63 7.62 1.91
C SER A 263 -11.11 7.43 2.14
N CYS A 264 -10.31 8.06 1.30
CA CYS A 264 -8.85 8.03 1.33
C CYS A 264 -8.33 9.44 1.60
N PHE A 265 -7.36 9.57 2.52
CA PHE A 265 -6.81 10.85 2.95
C PHE A 265 -5.31 10.92 2.68
N ARG A 266 -4.86 11.88 1.87
CA ARG A 266 -3.44 12.05 1.53
C ARG A 266 -2.99 13.49 1.65
N LYS A 267 -1.91 13.74 2.37
CA LYS A 267 -1.28 15.06 2.52
C LYS A 267 -0.73 15.61 1.21
N GLU A 268 -0.38 14.73 0.26
CA GLU A 268 0.17 15.11 -1.05
C GLU A 268 1.42 16.02 -0.95
N ALA A 269 2.22 15.89 0.12
CA ALA A 269 3.31 16.81 0.44
C ALA A 269 4.45 16.79 -0.61
N GLY A 270 4.70 15.64 -1.24
CA GLY A 270 5.71 15.51 -2.31
C GLY A 270 5.27 16.06 -3.68
N SER A 271 4.02 16.51 -3.82
CA SER A 271 3.43 16.88 -5.13
C SER A 271 3.42 18.39 -5.43
N HIS A 272 4.26 19.18 -4.76
CA HIS A 272 4.23 20.65 -4.84
C HIS A 272 4.12 21.16 -6.30
N GLY A 273 3.00 21.82 -6.61
CA GLY A 273 2.73 22.43 -7.91
C GLY A 273 2.18 21.50 -9.01
N ARG A 274 2.09 20.18 -8.79
CA ARG A 274 1.54 19.23 -9.77
C ARG A 274 0.04 19.03 -9.59
N ASP A 275 -0.71 19.00 -10.70
CA ASP A 275 -2.15 18.72 -10.78
C ASP A 275 -2.97 19.45 -9.69
N THR A 276 -2.74 20.74 -9.49
CA THR A 276 -3.36 21.53 -8.41
C THR A 276 -4.80 21.96 -8.70
N LEU A 277 -5.29 21.69 -9.91
CA LEU A 277 -6.61 22.11 -10.39
C LEU A 277 -7.59 20.94 -10.47
N GLY A 278 -8.88 21.27 -10.32
CA GLY A 278 -9.96 20.28 -10.40
C GLY A 278 -10.00 19.34 -9.20
N ILE A 279 -10.41 18.09 -9.46
CA ILE A 279 -10.56 17.03 -8.45
C ILE A 279 -9.67 15.81 -8.73
N PHE A 280 -8.72 15.91 -9.68
CA PHE A 280 -7.86 14.77 -10.07
C PHE A 280 -6.84 14.37 -8.98
N ARG A 281 -6.26 15.36 -8.30
CA ARG A 281 -5.32 15.15 -7.17
C ARG A 281 -5.76 15.99 -5.99
N VAL A 282 -6.33 15.33 -4.99
CA VAL A 282 -7.01 15.96 -3.84
C VAL A 282 -6.64 15.29 -2.53
N HIS A 283 -6.87 15.97 -1.41
CA HIS A 283 -6.56 15.44 -0.08
C HIS A 283 -7.53 14.37 0.40
N GLN A 284 -8.76 14.39 -0.10
CA GLN A 284 -9.82 13.42 0.21
C GLN A 284 -10.44 12.94 -1.09
N PHE A 285 -10.55 11.63 -1.27
CA PHE A 285 -11.19 11.00 -2.44
C PHE A 285 -11.78 9.65 -2.04
N GLU A 286 -12.71 9.12 -2.82
CA GLU A 286 -13.29 7.79 -2.57
C GLU A 286 -12.59 6.72 -3.42
N LYS A 287 -12.44 5.52 -2.86
CA LYS A 287 -11.82 4.41 -3.59
C LYS A 287 -12.51 3.08 -3.30
N VAL A 288 -12.71 2.29 -4.35
CA VAL A 288 -13.01 0.86 -4.28
C VAL A 288 -11.72 0.09 -4.57
N GLU A 289 -11.30 -0.73 -3.62
CA GLU A 289 -10.05 -1.48 -3.60
C GLU A 289 -10.32 -2.98 -3.69
N GLN A 290 -9.55 -3.68 -4.52
CA GLN A 290 -9.42 -5.13 -4.48
C GLN A 290 -8.27 -5.48 -3.54
N PHE A 291 -8.51 -6.35 -2.55
CA PHE A 291 -7.48 -6.87 -1.67
C PHE A 291 -7.59 -8.39 -1.54
N CYS A 292 -6.51 -9.11 -1.81
CA CYS A 292 -6.52 -10.57 -1.83
C CYS A 292 -5.42 -11.16 -0.94
N LEU A 293 -5.78 -12.22 -0.21
CA LEU A 293 -4.85 -13.12 0.44
C LEU A 293 -4.83 -14.42 -0.38
N THR A 294 -3.63 -14.88 -0.74
CA THR A 294 -3.44 -16.08 -1.56
C THR A 294 -2.46 -17.04 -0.89
N SER A 295 -2.48 -18.30 -1.35
CA SER A 295 -1.44 -19.27 -1.02
C SER A 295 -0.08 -18.75 -1.52
N PRO A 296 1.01 -18.96 -0.77
CA PRO A 296 2.35 -18.68 -1.27
C PRO A 296 2.85 -19.72 -2.29
N ASN A 297 2.09 -20.80 -2.53
CA ASN A 297 2.49 -21.93 -3.37
C ASN A 297 1.84 -21.86 -4.76
N ASP A 298 2.28 -22.75 -5.66
CA ASP A 298 1.65 -23.07 -6.95
C ASP A 298 1.34 -21.88 -7.87
N ASN A 299 2.09 -20.78 -7.73
CA ASN A 299 1.91 -19.54 -8.49
C ASN A 299 0.60 -18.77 -8.19
N ASP A 300 -0.20 -19.19 -7.20
CA ASP A 300 -1.53 -18.64 -6.88
C ASP A 300 -1.53 -17.10 -6.76
N SER A 301 -0.51 -16.53 -6.12
CA SER A 301 -0.41 -15.07 -5.97
C SER A 301 -0.20 -14.35 -7.31
N TRP A 302 0.55 -14.93 -8.24
CA TRP A 302 0.81 -14.32 -9.53
C TRP A 302 -0.39 -14.46 -10.47
N ASP A 303 -1.11 -15.57 -10.38
CA ASP A 303 -2.37 -15.76 -11.12
C ASP A 303 -3.45 -14.78 -10.61
N MET A 304 -3.54 -14.59 -9.30
CA MET A 304 -4.41 -13.57 -8.70
C MET A 304 -3.99 -12.15 -9.10
N HIS A 305 -2.68 -11.87 -9.25
CA HIS A 305 -2.20 -10.56 -9.70
C HIS A 305 -2.76 -10.21 -11.09
N GLU A 306 -2.71 -11.17 -12.02
CA GLU A 306 -3.28 -11.00 -13.36
C GLU A 306 -4.83 -10.98 -13.33
N GLU A 307 -5.49 -11.74 -12.45
CA GLU A 307 -6.95 -11.69 -12.25
C GLU A 307 -7.41 -10.30 -11.75
N MET A 308 -6.74 -9.74 -10.74
CA MET A 308 -7.05 -8.42 -10.19
C MET A 308 -6.85 -7.30 -11.21
N LEU A 309 -5.76 -7.37 -11.99
CA LEU A 309 -5.54 -6.44 -13.09
C LEU A 309 -6.64 -6.57 -14.14
N LYS A 310 -7.01 -7.79 -14.53
CA LYS A 310 -8.10 -8.04 -15.49
C LYS A 310 -9.44 -7.50 -15.00
N ASN A 311 -9.76 -7.61 -13.70
CA ASN A 311 -10.97 -7.01 -13.13
C ASN A 311 -10.98 -5.49 -13.32
N SER A 312 -9.85 -4.83 -13.07
CA SER A 312 -9.71 -3.40 -13.29
C SER A 312 -9.82 -3.05 -14.78
N GLU A 313 -9.16 -3.79 -15.66
CA GLU A 313 -9.30 -3.64 -17.12
C GLU A 313 -10.77 -3.73 -17.55
N GLU A 314 -11.47 -4.82 -17.22
CA GLU A 314 -12.88 -5.03 -17.57
C GLU A 314 -13.80 -3.93 -17.00
N PHE A 315 -13.49 -3.38 -15.82
CA PHE A 315 -14.23 -2.26 -15.24
C PHE A 315 -14.10 -0.99 -16.11
N TYR A 316 -12.91 -0.63 -16.55
CA TYR A 316 -12.71 0.53 -17.44
C TYR A 316 -13.20 0.29 -18.87
N GLN A 317 -13.17 -0.97 -19.35
CA GLN A 317 -13.81 -1.35 -20.61
C GLN A 317 -15.32 -1.16 -20.54
N ALA A 318 -15.97 -1.54 -19.43
CA ALA A 318 -17.40 -1.34 -19.20
C ALA A 318 -17.78 0.15 -19.13
N LEU A 319 -16.87 1.01 -18.66
CA LEU A 319 -17.03 2.47 -18.70
C LEU A 319 -16.74 3.08 -20.09
N ASN A 320 -16.26 2.27 -21.05
CA ASN A 320 -15.80 2.67 -22.37
C ASN A 320 -14.68 3.73 -22.34
N ILE A 321 -13.69 3.54 -21.45
CA ILE A 321 -12.55 4.44 -21.29
C ILE A 321 -11.30 3.82 -21.94
N PRO A 322 -10.68 4.48 -22.95
CA PRO A 322 -9.43 4.00 -23.52
C PRO A 322 -8.28 4.06 -22.51
N TYR A 323 -7.44 3.04 -22.47
CA TYR A 323 -6.33 2.96 -21.52
C TYR A 323 -5.13 2.18 -22.08
N GLN A 324 -4.02 2.29 -21.36
CA GLN A 324 -2.88 1.38 -21.48
C GLN A 324 -2.54 0.77 -20.12
N VAL A 325 -2.01 -0.45 -20.13
CA VAL A 325 -1.42 -1.08 -18.95
C VAL A 325 0.08 -1.00 -19.09
N VAL A 326 0.74 -0.48 -18.05
CA VAL A 326 2.20 -0.40 -17.98
C VAL A 326 2.74 -1.25 -16.84
N SER A 327 3.85 -1.93 -17.08
CA SER A 327 4.66 -2.56 -16.03
C SER A 327 5.61 -1.51 -15.49
N ILE A 328 5.52 -1.26 -14.18
CA ILE A 328 6.33 -0.26 -13.50
C ILE A 328 7.79 -0.73 -13.42
N VAL A 329 8.71 0.21 -13.65
CA VAL A 329 10.15 -0.02 -13.55
C VAL A 329 10.60 -0.26 -12.11
N SER A 330 11.70 -0.99 -11.96
CA SER A 330 12.19 -1.44 -10.65
C SER A 330 12.52 -0.30 -9.68
N GLY A 331 13.02 0.85 -10.15
CA GLY A 331 13.32 2.01 -9.30
C GLY A 331 12.08 2.76 -8.78
N ALA A 332 10.93 2.61 -9.47
CA ALA A 332 9.66 3.23 -9.08
C ALA A 332 8.76 2.30 -8.24
N LEU A 333 9.19 1.06 -7.98
CA LEU A 333 8.46 0.17 -7.07
C LEU A 333 8.64 0.62 -5.62
N ASN A 334 7.54 0.79 -4.91
CA ASN A 334 7.58 0.91 -3.46
C ASN A 334 8.12 -0.37 -2.82
N ASP A 335 8.68 -0.27 -1.60
CA ASP A 335 9.31 -1.40 -0.92
C ASP A 335 8.44 -2.65 -0.77
N ALA A 336 7.11 -2.54 -0.71
CA ALA A 336 6.26 -3.72 -0.56
C ALA A 336 6.09 -4.53 -1.85
N ALA A 337 6.02 -3.86 -3.01
CA ALA A 337 5.66 -4.50 -4.27
C ALA A 337 6.85 -5.29 -4.86
N ALA A 338 6.64 -6.58 -5.14
CA ALA A 338 7.56 -7.39 -5.94
C ALA A 338 7.40 -7.10 -7.44
N LYS A 339 6.17 -6.75 -7.85
CA LYS A 339 5.78 -6.32 -9.20
C LYS A 339 4.54 -5.44 -9.11
N LYS A 340 4.47 -4.43 -9.96
CA LYS A 340 3.34 -3.50 -10.05
C LYS A 340 2.97 -3.23 -11.51
N TYR A 341 1.67 -3.21 -11.77
CA TYR A 341 1.10 -2.70 -13.02
C TYR A 341 0.29 -1.45 -12.72
N ASP A 342 0.36 -0.46 -13.60
CA ASP A 342 -0.59 0.65 -13.60
C ASP A 342 -1.48 0.58 -14.84
N LEU A 343 -2.78 0.84 -14.64
CA LEU A 343 -3.71 1.16 -15.72
C LEU A 343 -3.78 2.68 -15.82
N GLU A 344 -3.29 3.19 -16.94
CA GLU A 344 -3.28 4.60 -17.25
C GLU A 344 -4.35 4.89 -18.31
N ALA A 345 -5.37 5.67 -17.96
CA ALA A 345 -6.43 6.02 -18.87
C ALA A 345 -6.06 7.23 -19.73
N TRP A 346 -6.61 7.30 -20.93
CA TRP A 346 -6.38 8.39 -21.86
C TRP A 346 -7.18 9.63 -21.45
N PHE A 347 -6.50 10.77 -21.31
CA PHE A 347 -7.09 12.09 -21.06
C PHE A 347 -6.98 12.94 -22.31
N PRO A 348 -8.04 13.02 -23.15
CA PRO A 348 -7.94 13.52 -24.51
C PRO A 348 -7.65 15.03 -24.60
N SER A 349 -8.02 15.82 -23.58
CA SER A 349 -7.69 17.26 -23.58
C SER A 349 -6.18 17.48 -23.40
N SER A 350 -5.55 16.69 -22.52
CA SER A 350 -4.10 16.74 -22.28
C SER A 350 -3.27 15.90 -23.25
N GLN A 351 -3.92 15.05 -24.06
CA GLN A 351 -3.30 14.05 -24.93
C GLN A 351 -2.27 13.17 -24.20
N ALA A 352 -2.61 12.76 -22.97
CA ALA A 352 -1.72 11.99 -22.12
C ALA A 352 -2.46 10.84 -21.45
N TYR A 353 -1.73 9.77 -21.17
CA TYR A 353 -2.18 8.74 -20.26
C TYR A 353 -1.93 9.18 -18.81
N ARG A 354 -2.87 8.86 -17.91
CA ARG A 354 -2.81 9.19 -16.49
C ARG A 354 -3.27 7.99 -15.66
N GLU A 355 -2.51 7.68 -14.62
CA GLU A 355 -2.77 6.57 -13.70
C GLU A 355 -4.18 6.69 -13.07
N LEU A 356 -5.00 5.64 -13.27
CA LEU A 356 -6.26 5.44 -12.55
C LEU A 356 -6.23 4.21 -11.63
N VAL A 357 -5.37 3.24 -11.92
CA VAL A 357 -5.21 2.03 -11.13
C VAL A 357 -3.75 1.71 -10.94
N SER A 358 -3.43 1.25 -9.73
CA SER A 358 -2.21 0.53 -9.40
C SER A 358 -2.60 -0.86 -8.92
N CYS A 359 -1.89 -1.89 -9.37
CA CYS A 359 -2.12 -3.30 -9.05
C CYS A 359 -0.79 -3.98 -8.69
N SER A 360 -0.63 -4.37 -7.42
CA SER A 360 0.64 -4.85 -6.87
C SER A 360 0.51 -6.25 -6.28
N ASN A 361 1.52 -7.10 -6.55
CA ASN A 361 1.77 -8.29 -5.76
C ASN A 361 2.88 -7.99 -4.75
N CYS A 362 2.53 -8.05 -3.46
CA CYS A 362 3.44 -7.76 -2.36
C CYS A 362 4.05 -9.03 -1.74
N THR A 363 3.76 -10.21 -2.30
CA THR A 363 4.13 -11.52 -1.77
C THR A 363 3.90 -11.59 -0.26
N ASP A 364 4.82 -12.16 0.50
CA ASP A 364 4.75 -12.25 1.95
C ASP A 364 5.28 -11.01 2.69
N TYR A 365 5.69 -9.95 1.97
CA TYR A 365 6.41 -8.81 2.56
C TYR A 365 5.60 -8.12 3.65
N GLN A 366 4.33 -7.81 3.37
CA GLN A 366 3.40 -7.21 4.33
C GLN A 366 2.95 -8.25 5.37
N ALA A 367 2.64 -9.47 4.94
CA ALA A 367 2.16 -10.55 5.81
C ALA A 367 3.16 -10.88 6.93
N ARG A 368 4.47 -10.84 6.67
CA ARG A 368 5.51 -11.05 7.68
C ARG A 368 5.46 -10.03 8.82
N ARG A 369 5.28 -8.75 8.50
CA ARG A 369 5.24 -7.68 9.51
C ARG A 369 3.95 -7.69 10.33
N LEU A 370 2.88 -8.17 9.71
CA LEU A 370 1.56 -8.32 10.31
C LEU A 370 1.34 -9.70 10.92
N GLU A 371 2.32 -10.59 10.81
CA GLU A 371 2.27 -11.96 11.31
C GLU A 371 1.06 -12.78 10.80
N ILE A 372 0.67 -12.57 9.53
CA ILE A 372 -0.41 -13.28 8.84
C ILE A 372 0.13 -14.57 8.24
N ARG A 373 -0.02 -15.66 8.97
CA ARG A 373 0.67 -16.92 8.69
C ARG A 373 -0.18 -17.83 7.81
N TYR A 374 0.46 -18.68 7.02
CA TYR A 374 -0.18 -19.71 6.20
C TYR A 374 -0.08 -21.07 6.90
N GLY A 375 -1.14 -21.89 6.78
CA GLY A 375 -1.16 -23.27 7.29
C GLY A 375 -1.77 -23.41 8.69
N GLN A 376 -1.37 -24.47 9.40
CA GLN A 376 -1.85 -24.77 10.75
C GLN A 376 -0.74 -24.57 11.79
N LYS A 377 -1.07 -23.96 12.93
CA LYS A 377 -1.16 -24.61 14.26
C LYS A 377 -0.11 -25.62 14.75
N LYS A 378 1.00 -25.95 14.07
CA LYS A 378 1.81 -27.12 14.45
C LYS A 378 2.86 -26.75 15.49
N SER A 379 2.89 -27.51 16.59
CA SER A 379 3.81 -27.29 17.72
C SER A 379 5.30 -27.49 17.38
N ASN A 380 5.59 -28.16 16.25
CA ASN A 380 6.94 -28.59 15.88
C ASN A 380 7.44 -28.01 14.54
N ASP A 381 6.69 -27.10 13.89
CA ASP A 381 7.16 -26.50 12.64
C ASP A 381 8.22 -25.44 12.93
N GLN A 382 9.45 -25.68 12.43
CA GLN A 382 10.57 -24.76 12.65
C GLN A 382 10.53 -23.51 11.75
N MET A 383 9.67 -23.47 10.73
CA MET A 383 9.57 -22.34 9.79
C MET A 383 8.12 -21.93 9.56
N LYS A 384 7.80 -20.68 9.94
CA LYS A 384 6.51 -20.08 9.62
C LYS A 384 6.47 -19.77 8.11
N GLN A 385 5.42 -20.23 7.45
CA GLN A 385 5.04 -19.72 6.14
C GLN A 385 4.02 -18.60 6.31
N TYR A 386 3.96 -17.69 5.34
CA TYR A 386 3.08 -16.53 5.34
C TYR A 386 2.27 -16.52 4.05
N VAL A 387 1.05 -16.00 4.10
CA VAL A 387 0.23 -15.80 2.89
C VAL A 387 0.84 -14.72 2.01
N HIS A 388 0.48 -14.70 0.73
CA HIS A 388 0.81 -13.58 -0.14
C HIS A 388 -0.32 -12.55 -0.16
N LEU A 389 0.01 -11.27 -0.02
CA LEU A 389 -0.94 -10.15 -0.05
C LEU A 389 -0.85 -9.41 -1.38
N LEU A 390 -2.01 -9.08 -1.93
CA LEU A 390 -2.14 -8.32 -3.17
C LEU A 390 -3.16 -7.21 -3.00
N ASN A 391 -2.92 -6.08 -3.67
CA ASN A 391 -3.84 -4.96 -3.71
C ASN A 391 -3.99 -4.43 -5.14
N SER A 392 -5.18 -3.91 -5.45
CA SER A 392 -5.42 -3.21 -6.69
C SER A 392 -6.55 -2.21 -6.56
N THR A 393 -6.34 -0.99 -7.04
CA THR A 393 -7.45 -0.06 -7.24
C THR A 393 -8.44 -0.64 -8.26
N LEU A 394 -9.73 -0.71 -7.95
CA LEU A 394 -10.75 -0.86 -8.98
C LEU A 394 -11.09 0.51 -9.58
N THR A 395 -11.46 1.46 -8.72
CA THR A 395 -11.73 2.85 -9.10
C THR A 395 -11.39 3.80 -7.96
N ALA A 396 -10.60 4.83 -8.26
CA ALA A 396 -10.49 6.04 -7.45
C ALA A 396 -11.42 7.07 -8.08
N THR A 397 -12.56 7.30 -7.45
CA THR A 397 -13.75 7.81 -8.14
C THR A 397 -13.56 9.22 -8.67
N GLU A 398 -12.90 10.12 -7.94
CA GLU A 398 -12.65 11.49 -8.41
C GLU A 398 -11.78 11.52 -9.67
N ARG A 399 -10.75 10.67 -9.77
CA ARG A 399 -9.94 10.55 -11.00
C ARG A 399 -10.75 9.92 -12.13
N THR A 400 -11.54 8.89 -11.83
CA THR A 400 -12.43 8.25 -12.82
C THR A 400 -13.49 9.21 -13.33
N ILE A 401 -14.06 10.08 -12.47
CA ILE A 401 -14.97 11.17 -12.87
C ILE A 401 -14.26 12.06 -13.88
N CYS A 402 -13.06 12.57 -13.57
CA CYS A 402 -12.31 13.42 -14.51
C CYS A 402 -12.14 12.74 -15.88
N CYS A 403 -11.86 11.44 -15.89
CA CYS A 403 -11.68 10.67 -17.12
C CYS A 403 -12.99 10.50 -17.91
N ILE A 404 -14.10 10.18 -17.24
CA ILE A 404 -15.44 10.10 -17.85
C ILE A 404 -15.81 11.43 -18.48
N LEU A 405 -15.61 12.54 -17.76
CA LEU A 405 -15.95 13.87 -18.25
C LEU A 405 -15.22 14.17 -19.57
N GLU A 406 -13.90 13.96 -19.61
CA GLU A 406 -13.14 14.27 -20.82
C GLU A 406 -13.45 13.35 -21.99
N ASN A 407 -13.61 12.04 -21.76
CA ASN A 407 -13.86 11.06 -22.83
C ASN A 407 -15.30 11.09 -23.34
N ASN A 408 -16.27 11.50 -22.53
CA ASN A 408 -17.69 11.45 -22.89
C ASN A 408 -18.31 12.83 -23.13
N GLN A 409 -17.50 13.90 -23.20
CA GLN A 409 -18.01 15.24 -23.50
C GLN A 409 -18.59 15.36 -24.92
N LYS A 410 -19.68 16.11 -25.01
CA LYS A 410 -20.35 16.60 -26.23
C LYS A 410 -20.33 18.13 -26.26
N GLU A 411 -20.97 18.72 -27.26
CA GLU A 411 -21.00 20.18 -27.42
C GLU A 411 -21.71 20.90 -26.27
N ASP A 412 -22.73 20.27 -25.67
CA ASP A 412 -23.66 20.83 -24.70
C ASP A 412 -23.69 20.09 -23.34
N GLY A 413 -22.83 19.08 -23.14
CA GLY A 413 -22.80 18.30 -21.90
C GLY A 413 -21.86 17.11 -21.94
N VAL A 414 -22.15 16.11 -21.12
CA VAL A 414 -21.39 14.85 -21.01
C VAL A 414 -22.35 13.66 -20.97
N GLU A 415 -22.09 12.65 -21.80
CA GLU A 415 -22.81 11.37 -21.75
C GLU A 415 -22.39 10.52 -20.55
N ILE A 416 -23.37 9.93 -19.88
CA ILE A 416 -23.13 9.01 -18.76
C ILE A 416 -22.84 7.62 -19.36
N PRO A 417 -21.75 6.93 -18.95
CA PRO A 417 -21.50 5.55 -19.35
C PRO A 417 -22.71 4.67 -19.09
N GLU A 418 -23.08 3.81 -20.04
CA GLU A 418 -24.32 3.01 -19.98
C GLU A 418 -24.44 2.20 -18.68
N VAL A 419 -23.33 1.61 -18.23
CA VAL A 419 -23.27 0.82 -16.99
C VAL A 419 -23.54 1.62 -15.71
N LEU A 420 -23.40 2.95 -15.75
CA LEU A 420 -23.69 3.83 -14.63
C LEU A 420 -25.13 4.36 -14.63
N VAL A 421 -25.87 4.24 -15.73
CA VAL A 421 -27.25 4.76 -15.87
C VAL A 421 -28.20 4.24 -14.78
N PRO A 422 -28.19 2.94 -14.41
CA PRO A 422 -29.04 2.44 -13.32
C PRO A 422 -28.75 3.13 -11.98
N PHE A 423 -27.47 3.40 -11.70
CA PHE A 423 -27.04 4.06 -10.47
C PHE A 423 -27.23 5.59 -10.52
N MET A 424 -27.32 6.18 -11.71
CA MET A 424 -27.60 7.60 -11.94
C MET A 424 -29.10 7.95 -11.93
N GLY A 425 -29.97 7.02 -11.55
CA GLY A 425 -31.41 7.23 -11.53
C GLY A 425 -32.02 7.31 -12.93
N GLY A 426 -31.45 6.55 -13.89
CA GLY A 426 -31.90 6.51 -15.28
C GLY A 426 -31.40 7.67 -16.15
N LYS A 427 -30.61 8.60 -15.60
CA LYS A 427 -30.01 9.69 -16.40
C LYS A 427 -28.96 9.12 -17.36
N THR A 428 -29.01 9.55 -18.61
CA THR A 428 -28.07 9.19 -19.67
C THR A 428 -27.15 10.36 -20.08
N PHE A 429 -27.49 11.59 -19.68
CA PHE A 429 -26.78 12.79 -20.08
C PHE A 429 -26.73 13.85 -18.97
N LEU A 430 -25.61 14.57 -18.88
CA LEU A 430 -25.37 15.68 -17.98
C LEU A 430 -25.23 16.98 -18.79
N PRO A 431 -26.27 17.83 -18.88
CA PRO A 431 -26.20 19.08 -19.64
C PRO A 431 -25.36 20.15 -18.90
N PHE A 432 -24.68 21.02 -19.65
CA PHE A 432 -24.02 22.18 -19.08
C PHE A 432 -25.04 23.13 -18.43
N LYS A 433 -24.74 23.56 -17.20
CA LYS A 433 -25.58 24.45 -16.39
C LYS A 433 -25.08 25.89 -16.43
N ASN A 434 -23.77 26.07 -16.62
CA ASN A 434 -23.14 27.38 -16.68
C ASN A 434 -22.75 27.71 -18.12
N GLN A 435 -22.90 28.97 -18.52
CA GLN A 435 -22.36 29.43 -19.80
C GLN A 435 -20.82 29.44 -19.75
N PRO A 436 -20.14 29.06 -20.84
CA PRO A 436 -18.68 29.11 -20.88
C PRO A 436 -18.21 30.53 -20.60
N VAL A 437 -17.43 30.70 -19.54
CA VAL A 437 -16.76 31.97 -19.24
C VAL A 437 -15.87 32.28 -20.45
N LYS A 438 -16.16 33.38 -21.16
CA LYS A 438 -15.30 33.85 -22.25
C LYS A 438 -13.89 34.04 -21.67
N GLU A 439 -12.90 33.36 -22.25
CA GLU A 439 -11.49 33.50 -21.88
C GLU A 439 -11.16 34.99 -21.74
N ALA A 440 -10.77 35.40 -20.54
CA ALA A 440 -10.27 36.74 -20.31
C ALA A 440 -8.98 36.88 -21.13
N LYS A 441 -9.03 37.70 -22.20
CA LYS A 441 -7.86 38.05 -23.02
C LYS A 441 -6.69 38.40 -22.10
N GLY A 442 -5.65 37.58 -22.13
CA GLY A 442 -4.51 37.66 -21.22
C GLY A 442 -3.94 39.08 -21.12
N LYS A 443 -3.75 39.54 -19.89
CA LYS A 443 -2.78 40.60 -19.62
C LYS A 443 -1.41 40.06 -20.01
N LYS A 444 -0.87 40.56 -21.11
CA LYS A 444 0.56 40.44 -21.44
C LYS A 444 1.36 40.95 -20.22
N SER A 445 2.03 40.06 -19.50
CA SER A 445 3.12 40.46 -18.62
C SER A 445 4.23 41.04 -19.50
N ARG A 446 4.54 42.32 -19.30
CA ARG A 446 5.69 42.97 -19.93
C ARG A 446 6.97 42.45 -19.28
N ALA A 447 7.91 42.10 -20.16
CA ALA A 447 9.36 41.94 -20.06
C ALA A 447 9.98 41.74 -18.67
#